data_AF-A0A0F4QFN6-F1
#
_entry.id   AF-A0A0F4QFN6-F1
#
_cell.length_a   1.000
_cell.length_b   1.000
_cell.length_c   1.000
_cell.angle_alpha   90.00
_cell.angle_beta   90.00
_cell.angle_gamma   90.00
#
_symmetry.space_group_name_H-M   'P 1'
#
loop_
_entity.id
_entity.type
_entity.pdbx_description
1 polymer ?
#
loop_
_entity_poly.entity_id
_entity_poly.type
_entity_poly.pdbx_seq_one_letter_code
_entity_poly.pdbx_strand_id
1 'polypeptide(L)'
;MKLKSALLLGALWMLPFKSLAAMDLAQYKHQALYGDKSRCMGARPPILISEPIDYALHVGAITERAAIWGKANGYYPVLSRFNNQVMLICQLS
;
A
#
# COMPACT_ATOMS: atom_id res chain seq x y z
N MET A 1 -12.43 -22.25 -54.60
CA MET A 1 -11.74 -22.73 -53.38
C MET A 1 -10.72 -21.70 -52.92
N LYS A 2 -10.51 -21.62 -51.59
CA LYS A 2 -9.43 -20.93 -50.84
C LYS A 2 -9.73 -19.50 -50.34
N LEU A 3 -10.63 -19.41 -49.36
CA LEU A 3 -10.50 -18.42 -48.29
C LEU A 3 -9.58 -19.04 -47.22
N LYS A 4 -8.31 -18.63 -47.17
CA LYS A 4 -7.35 -19.02 -46.11
C LYS A 4 -6.88 -17.77 -45.38
N SER A 5 -7.73 -17.22 -44.52
CA SER A 5 -7.30 -16.25 -43.51
C SER A 5 -8.19 -16.44 -42.30
N ALA A 6 -7.83 -17.41 -41.46
CA ALA A 6 -8.47 -17.60 -40.18
C ALA A 6 -7.41 -17.44 -39.08
N LEU A 7 -7.75 -16.55 -38.14
CA LEU A 7 -7.40 -16.58 -36.72
C LEU A 7 -5.93 -16.34 -36.36
N LEU A 8 -5.64 -15.13 -35.86
CA LEU A 8 -4.63 -14.87 -34.83
C LEU A 8 -4.79 -13.43 -34.29
N LEU A 9 -5.92 -13.13 -33.65
CA LEU A 9 -6.13 -11.90 -32.88
C LEU A 9 -6.90 -12.25 -31.59
N GLY A 10 -6.20 -12.79 -30.60
CA GLY A 10 -6.85 -13.25 -29.38
C GLY A 10 -5.89 -13.61 -28.26
N ALA A 11 -4.92 -12.76 -27.95
CA ALA A 11 -4.03 -12.99 -26.81
C ALA A 11 -3.52 -11.70 -26.12
N LEU A 12 -4.21 -10.55 -26.27
CA LEU A 12 -3.71 -9.29 -25.69
C LEU A 12 -4.33 -8.88 -24.35
N TRP A 13 -5.20 -9.69 -23.74
CA TRP A 13 -6.11 -9.18 -22.68
C TRP A 13 -5.82 -9.68 -21.26
N MET A 14 -4.74 -10.42 -21.04
CA MET A 14 -4.34 -10.88 -19.71
C MET A 14 -3.11 -10.12 -19.18
N LEU A 15 -3.09 -8.80 -19.33
CA LEU A 15 -2.17 -7.98 -18.55
C LEU A 15 -2.77 -7.83 -17.15
N PRO A 16 -2.20 -8.44 -16.09
CA PRO A 16 -2.65 -8.18 -14.74
C PRO A 16 -2.32 -6.73 -14.43
N PHE A 17 -3.32 -5.86 -14.51
CA PHE A 17 -3.23 -4.52 -13.95
C PHE A 17 -3.07 -4.70 -12.45
N LYS A 18 -1.84 -4.59 -11.94
CA LYS A 18 -1.61 -4.32 -10.53
C LYS A 18 -2.17 -2.93 -10.26
N SER A 19 -3.46 -2.87 -9.97
CA SER A 19 -4.11 -1.66 -9.52
C SER A 19 -3.36 -1.17 -8.28
N LEU A 20 -2.81 0.04 -8.35
CA LEU A 20 -2.26 0.78 -7.21
C LEU A 20 -3.42 1.24 -6.32
N ALA A 21 -4.25 0.31 -5.87
CA ALA A 21 -5.35 0.61 -4.98
C ALA A 21 -4.77 0.97 -3.60
N ALA A 22 -5.32 2.04 -3.00
CA ALA A 22 -5.00 2.42 -1.64
C ALA A 22 -5.20 1.24 -0.68
N MET A 23 -4.28 1.05 0.25
CA MET A 23 -4.39 0.02 1.27
C MET A 23 -5.61 0.29 2.15
N ASP A 24 -6.53 -0.69 2.19
CA ASP A 24 -7.72 -0.59 3.02
C ASP A 24 -7.41 -0.85 4.51
N LEU A 25 -8.42 -0.64 5.36
CA LEU A 25 -8.25 -0.83 6.80
C LEU A 25 -7.88 -2.28 7.18
N ALA A 26 -8.42 -3.28 6.48
CA ALA A 26 -8.17 -4.68 6.83
C ALA A 26 -6.71 -5.07 6.52
N GLN A 27 -6.22 -4.70 5.33
CA GLN A 27 -4.84 -4.88 4.92
C GLN A 27 -3.89 -4.11 5.84
N TYR A 28 -4.23 -2.85 6.16
CA TYR A 28 -3.45 -2.01 7.06
C TYR A 28 -3.30 -2.66 8.44
N LYS A 29 -4.40 -3.10 9.06
CA LYS A 29 -4.38 -3.78 10.36
C LYS A 29 -3.60 -5.08 10.31
N HIS A 30 -3.77 -5.88 9.26
CA HIS A 30 -3.01 -7.11 9.10
C HIS A 30 -1.50 -6.85 9.06
N GLN A 31 -1.05 -5.88 8.25
CA GLN A 31 0.38 -5.52 8.19
C GLN A 31 0.87 -4.84 9.48
N ALA A 32 0.01 -4.10 10.18
CA ALA A 32 0.28 -3.50 11.48
C ALA A 32 0.51 -4.54 12.59
N LEU A 33 -0.20 -5.66 12.56
CA LEU A 33 -0.13 -6.68 13.62
C LEU A 33 0.85 -7.81 13.30
N TYR A 34 0.98 -8.16 12.01
CA TYR A 34 1.68 -9.38 11.59
C TYR A 34 2.75 -9.16 10.52
N GLY A 35 2.84 -7.95 9.96
CA GLY A 35 3.85 -7.61 8.94
C GLY A 35 5.27 -7.48 9.52
N ASP A 36 6.28 -7.55 8.64
CA ASP A 36 7.69 -7.39 9.03
C ASP A 36 7.94 -6.03 9.71
N LYS A 37 8.54 -6.09 10.90
CA LYS A 37 8.86 -4.93 11.75
C LYS A 37 10.36 -4.63 11.83
N SER A 38 11.20 -5.42 11.15
CA SER A 38 12.67 -5.32 11.22
C SER A 38 13.18 -3.88 11.00
N ARG A 39 12.50 -3.11 10.15
CA ARG A 39 12.86 -1.73 9.81
C ARG A 39 12.18 -0.65 10.66
N CYS A 40 11.27 -1.03 11.57
CA CYS A 40 10.62 -0.08 12.48
C CYS A 40 11.56 0.40 13.59
N MET A 41 12.53 -0.41 13.99
CA MET A 41 13.46 -0.12 15.08
C MET A 41 14.64 0.80 14.69
N GLY A 42 14.88 0.99 13.39
CA GLY A 42 16.06 1.70 12.89
C GLY A 42 15.89 3.22 12.74
N ALA A 43 14.67 3.73 12.78
CA ALA A 43 14.39 5.16 12.71
C ALA A 43 13.90 5.63 14.07
N ARG A 44 14.42 6.76 14.57
CA ARG A 44 13.77 7.48 15.67
C ARG A 44 12.29 7.59 15.32
N PRO A 45 11.37 7.11 16.17
CA PRO A 45 9.96 7.26 15.88
C PRO A 45 9.66 8.74 15.61
N PRO A 46 8.80 9.06 14.64
CA PRO A 46 8.41 10.43 14.40
C PRO A 46 7.83 11.00 15.69
N ILE A 47 8.21 12.24 16.03
CA ILE A 47 7.69 12.97 17.21
C ILE A 47 6.15 13.02 17.14
N LEU A 48 5.61 13.10 15.91
CA LEU A 48 4.19 13.07 15.60
C LEU A 48 3.92 12.02 14.52
N ILE A 49 3.20 10.96 14.87
CA ILE A 49 2.77 9.92 13.90
C ILE A 49 1.77 10.44 12.85
N SER A 50 1.18 11.61 13.07
CA SER A 50 0.20 12.20 12.17
C SER A 50 0.80 12.53 10.81
N GLU A 51 2.01 13.09 10.75
CA GLU A 51 2.65 13.48 9.48
C GLU A 51 2.79 12.31 8.48
N PRO A 52 3.41 11.17 8.83
CA PRO A 52 3.52 10.05 7.88
C PRO A 52 2.16 9.47 7.48
N ILE A 53 1.18 9.49 8.38
CA ILE A 53 -0.18 9.03 8.10
C ILE A 53 -0.90 9.98 7.13
N ASP A 54 -0.80 11.29 7.37
CA ASP A 54 -1.42 12.32 6.54
C ASP A 54 -0.81 12.34 5.14
N TYR A 55 0.53 12.20 5.05
CA TYR A 55 1.21 12.04 3.78
C TYR A 55 0.72 10.79 3.04
N ALA A 56 0.65 9.63 3.71
CA ALA A 56 0.19 8.39 3.11
C ALA A 56 -1.26 8.46 2.60
N LEU A 57 -2.13 9.17 3.35
CA LEU A 57 -3.50 9.43 2.93
C LEU A 57 -3.53 10.36 1.71
N HIS A 58 -2.76 11.45 1.74
CA HIS A 58 -2.72 12.45 0.68
C HIS A 58 -2.26 11.86 -0.66
N VAL A 59 -1.24 11.00 -0.65
CA VAL A 59 -0.75 10.33 -1.89
C VAL A 59 -1.59 9.11 -2.29
N GLY A 60 -2.67 8.82 -1.57
CA GLY A 60 -3.56 7.70 -1.87
C GLY A 60 -2.97 6.32 -1.57
N ALA A 61 -1.95 6.23 -0.73
CA ALA A 61 -1.34 4.95 -0.35
C ALA A 61 -2.21 4.15 0.63
N ILE A 62 -3.02 4.83 1.43
CA ILE A 62 -3.95 4.25 2.39
C ILE A 62 -5.32 4.92 2.31
N THR A 63 -6.36 4.22 2.77
CA THR A 63 -7.71 4.79 2.90
C THR A 63 -7.84 5.68 4.15
N GLU A 64 -8.83 6.58 4.15
CA GLU A 64 -9.15 7.43 5.31
C GLU A 64 -9.44 6.60 6.58
N ARG A 65 -10.15 5.47 6.43
CA ARG A 65 -10.43 4.55 7.55
C ARG A 65 -9.14 3.97 8.15
N ALA A 66 -8.17 3.62 7.31
CA ALA A 66 -6.85 3.17 7.76
C ALA A 66 -6.09 4.30 8.49
N ALA A 67 -6.14 5.52 7.95
CA ALA A 67 -5.50 6.68 8.55
C ALA A 67 -6.06 7.01 9.94
N ILE A 68 -7.39 7.04 10.08
CA ILE A 68 -8.07 7.27 11.37
C ILE A 68 -7.68 6.19 12.39
N TRP A 69 -7.77 4.92 11.99
CA TRP A 69 -7.42 3.82 12.88
C TRP A 69 -5.94 3.87 13.30
N GLY A 70 -5.03 4.14 12.36
CA GLY A 70 -3.60 4.28 12.62
C GLY A 70 -3.29 5.35 13.67
N LYS A 71 -3.86 6.56 13.51
CA LYS A 71 -3.72 7.65 14.48
C LYS A 71 -4.25 7.26 15.86
N ALA A 72 -5.42 6.61 15.92
CA ALA A 72 -6.04 6.23 17.18
C ALA A 72 -5.28 5.12 17.94
N ASN A 73 -4.51 4.29 17.23
CA ASN A 73 -3.85 3.10 17.81
C ASN A 73 -2.32 3.22 17.83
N GLY A 74 -1.76 4.37 17.45
CA GLY A 74 -0.31 4.57 17.44
C GLY A 74 0.42 3.89 16.29
N TYR A 75 -0.26 3.54 15.18
CA TYR A 75 0.35 2.89 14.02
C TYR A 75 0.49 3.82 12.83
N TYR A 76 1.70 3.90 12.27
CA TYR A 76 2.01 4.75 11.11
C TYR A 76 2.64 3.96 9.95
N PRO A 77 2.34 4.31 8.69
CA PRO A 77 2.93 3.65 7.55
C PRO A 77 4.33 4.21 7.24
N VAL A 78 5.19 3.34 6.72
CA VAL A 78 6.46 3.74 6.10
C VAL A 78 6.34 3.46 4.61
N LEU A 79 6.46 4.52 3.82
CA LEU A 79 6.30 4.47 2.38
C LEU A 79 7.65 4.30 1.69
N SER A 80 7.64 3.58 0.57
CA SER A 80 8.73 3.59 -0.40
C SER A 80 8.83 4.97 -1.03
N ARG A 81 10.05 5.54 -1.03
CA ARG A 81 10.32 6.84 -1.65
C ARG A 81 10.22 6.83 -3.18
N PHE A 82 10.14 5.66 -3.80
CA PHE A 82 10.15 5.52 -5.27
C PHE A 82 8.75 5.47 -5.88
N ASN A 83 7.77 4.93 -5.14
CA ASN A 83 6.44 4.63 -5.69
C ASN A 83 5.30 4.86 -4.69
N ASN A 84 5.57 5.46 -3.52
CA ASN A 84 4.59 5.74 -2.48
C ASN A 84 3.83 4.51 -1.96
N GLN A 85 4.32 3.29 -2.24
CA GLN A 85 3.72 2.08 -1.68
C GLN A 85 4.07 1.93 -0.21
N VAL A 86 3.10 1.47 0.58
CA VAL A 86 3.32 1.11 1.98
C VAL A 86 4.25 -0.11 2.04
N MET A 87 5.45 0.09 2.56
CA MET A 87 6.45 -0.97 2.76
C MET A 87 6.16 -1.78 4.02
N LEU A 88 5.77 -1.07 5.08
CA LEU A 88 5.58 -1.61 6.43
C LEU A 88 4.76 -0.62 7.26
N ILE A 89 4.16 -1.12 8.34
CA ILE A 89 3.42 -0.34 9.32
C ILE A 89 4.15 -0.46 10.65
N CYS A 90 4.54 0.65 11.26
CA CYS A 90 5.24 0.69 12.54
C CYS A 90 4.33 1.16 13.66
N GLN A 91 4.69 0.84 14.89
CA GLN A 91 4.01 1.32 16.09
C GLN A 91 4.88 2.35 16.80
N LEU A 92 4.27 3.41 17.28
CA LEU A 92 4.88 4.29 18.26
C LEU A 92 4.96 3.52 19.59
N SER A 93 6.16 3.06 19.92
CA SER A 93 6.49 2.35 21.15
C SER A 93 6.12 3.16 22.40
#